data_AF-A0A183N7F4-F1
#
_entry.id   AF-A0A183N7F4-F1
#
_cell.length_a   1.000
_cell.length_b   1.000
_cell.length_c   1.000
_cell.angle_alpha   90.00
_cell.angle_beta   90.00
_cell.angle_gamma   90.00
#
_symmetry.space_group_name_H-M   'P 1'
#
loop_
_entity.id
_entity.type
_entity.pdbx_description
1 polymer ?
#
loop_
_entity_poly.entity_id
_entity_poly.type
_entity_poly.pdbx_seq_one_letter_code
_entity_poly.pdbx_strand_id
1 'polypeptide(L)'
;MAMRQITSGKAAGHDNIPAEAMKSDIKIKTASVSAVSASVGLNIHKGKTKVLKYNTEHNNPITLDGKILEDVESFTHLGSIVDEQGGSDADIEARIGKSRTLFL
;
A
#
# COMPACT_ATOMS: atom_id res chain seq x y z
N MET A 1 -32.84 41.27 -10.71
CA MET A 1 -31.97 40.56 -9.73
C MET A 1 -31.52 39.27 -10.37
N ALA A 2 -30.22 39.12 -10.64
CA ALA A 2 -29.66 37.89 -11.22
C ALA A 2 -28.98 37.10 -10.10
N MET A 3 -29.46 35.87 -9.85
CA MET A 3 -28.83 34.96 -8.88
C MET A 3 -27.60 34.33 -9.54
N ARG A 4 -26.42 34.63 -9.01
CA ARG A 4 -25.14 34.02 -9.41
C ARG A 4 -25.12 32.58 -8.88
N GLN A 5 -25.08 31.60 -9.78
CA GLN A 5 -24.83 30.20 -9.43
C GLN A 5 -23.40 30.08 -8.87
N ILE A 6 -23.28 29.61 -7.63
CA ILE A 6 -21.99 29.30 -7.00
C ILE A 6 -21.69 27.84 -7.36
N THR A 7 -20.88 27.62 -8.39
CA THR A 7 -20.33 26.29 -8.67
C THR A 7 -19.41 25.93 -7.51
N SER A 8 -19.73 24.87 -6.77
CA SER A 8 -18.86 24.28 -5.76
C SER A 8 -17.48 24.04 -6.38
N GLY A 9 -16.46 24.72 -5.84
CA GLY A 9 -15.08 24.45 -6.21
C GLY A 9 -14.80 22.97 -5.99
N LYS A 10 -14.41 22.28 -7.06
CA LYS A 10 -13.83 20.95 -7.00
C LYS A 10 -12.62 21.07 -6.08
N ALA A 11 -12.75 20.58 -4.85
CA ALA A 11 -11.61 20.41 -3.97
C ALA A 11 -10.57 19.62 -4.76
N ALA A 12 -9.35 20.15 -4.85
CA ALA A 12 -8.22 19.34 -5.29
C ALA A 12 -8.24 18.11 -4.38
N GLY A 13 -8.41 16.93 -4.99
CA GLY A 13 -8.26 15.66 -4.29
C GLY A 13 -6.87 15.57 -3.69
N HIS A 14 -6.62 14.52 -2.93
CA HIS A 14 -5.31 14.28 -2.31
C HIS A 14 -4.18 13.96 -3.32
N ASP A 15 -4.35 14.35 -4.58
CA ASP A 15 -3.90 13.61 -5.76
C ASP A 15 -2.73 14.31 -6.46
N ASN A 16 -1.58 14.47 -5.80
CA ASN A 16 -0.37 14.91 -6.51
C ASN A 16 0.96 14.71 -5.76
N ILE A 17 1.09 13.74 -4.86
CA ILE A 17 2.44 13.21 -4.59
C ILE A 17 2.81 12.36 -5.82
N PRO A 18 3.86 12.71 -6.59
CA PRO A 18 4.26 11.89 -7.72
C PRO A 18 4.53 10.47 -7.24
N ALA A 19 3.97 9.46 -7.90
CA ALA A 19 4.19 8.05 -7.54
C ALA A 19 5.70 7.70 -7.44
N GLU A 20 6.55 8.46 -8.15
CA GLU A 20 8.00 8.38 -8.07
C GLU A 20 8.56 8.78 -6.69
N ALA A 21 8.04 9.83 -6.06
CA ALA A 21 8.43 10.24 -4.71
C ALA A 21 8.13 9.11 -3.71
N MET A 22 6.94 8.51 -3.80
CA MET A 22 6.53 7.40 -2.93
C MET A 22 7.42 6.15 -3.08
N LYS A 23 7.84 5.82 -4.31
CA LYS A 23 8.78 4.69 -4.53
C LYS A 23 10.18 4.99 -3.99
N SER A 24 10.66 6.21 -4.19
CA SER A 24 11.96 6.63 -3.66
C SER A 24 11.98 6.56 -2.13
N ASP A 25 10.87 6.98 -1.49
CA ASP A 25 10.68 6.86 -0.04
C ASP A 25 10.66 5.41 0.43
N ILE A 26 9.91 4.52 -0.23
CA ILE A 26 9.85 3.10 0.13
C ILE A 26 11.24 2.46 0.05
N LYS A 27 12.02 2.77 -1.00
CA LYS A 27 13.38 2.25 -1.16
C LYS A 27 14.30 2.71 -0.02
N ILE A 28 14.26 4.01 0.32
CA ILE A 28 15.07 4.59 1.41
C ILE A 28 14.68 3.98 2.75
N LYS A 29 13.38 3.91 3.06
CA LYS A 29 12.87 3.31 4.32
C LYS A 29 13.20 1.83 4.42
N THR A 30 13.15 1.10 3.31
CA THR A 30 13.50 -0.33 3.29
C THR A 30 14.99 -0.53 3.60
N ALA A 31 15.86 0.30 3.02
CA ALA A 31 17.30 0.26 3.30
C ALA A 31 17.62 0.63 4.76
N SER A 32 16.96 1.66 5.31
CA SER A 32 17.17 2.07 6.70
C SER A 32 16.70 1.00 7.69
N VAL A 33 15.52 0.41 7.47
CA VAL A 33 15.01 -0.69 8.30
C VAL A 33 15.92 -1.92 8.20
N SER A 34 16.48 -2.24 7.03
CA SER A 34 17.46 -3.32 6.86
C SER A 34 18.73 -3.08 7.68
N ALA A 35 19.30 -1.86 7.59
CA ALA A 35 20.51 -1.50 8.34
C ALA A 35 20.30 -1.54 9.86
N VAL A 36 19.17 -1.00 10.35
CA VAL A 36 18.84 -1.03 11.79
C VAL A 36 18.54 -2.45 12.27
N SER A 37 17.88 -3.27 11.45
CA SER A 37 17.64 -4.68 11.79
C SER A 37 18.96 -5.43 11.95
N ALA A 38 19.90 -5.23 11.02
CA ALA A 38 21.22 -5.87 11.07
C ALA A 38 22.03 -5.45 12.31
N SER A 39 21.95 -4.20 12.75
CA SER A 39 22.68 -3.72 13.93
C SER A 39 22.22 -4.38 15.24
N VAL A 40 20.99 -4.87 15.28
CA VAL A 40 20.43 -5.64 16.42
C VAL A 40 20.40 -7.15 16.16
N GLY A 41 21.08 -7.63 15.11
CA GLY A 41 21.16 -9.07 14.79
C GLY A 41 19.91 -9.68 14.17
N LEU A 42 18.98 -8.86 13.67
CA LEU A 42 17.78 -9.31 12.96
C LEU A 42 18.02 -9.34 11.45
N ASN A 43 17.41 -10.33 10.78
CA ASN A 43 17.50 -10.49 9.33
C ASN A 43 16.14 -10.30 8.66
N ILE A 44 16.08 -9.43 7.64
CA ILE A 44 14.87 -9.23 6.85
C ILE A 44 14.70 -10.37 5.85
N HIS A 45 13.56 -11.04 5.91
CA HIS A 45 13.26 -12.15 5.03
C HIS A 45 12.82 -11.66 3.64
N LYS A 46 13.76 -11.64 2.69
CA LYS A 46 13.57 -11.16 1.31
C LYS A 46 12.43 -11.81 0.53
N GLY A 47 12.01 -13.03 0.88
CA GLY A 47 10.85 -13.70 0.25
C GLY A 47 9.49 -13.35 0.86
N LYS A 48 9.48 -12.72 2.05
CA LYS A 48 8.26 -12.29 2.75
C LYS A 48 8.04 -10.79 2.61
N THR A 49 9.11 -10.03 2.35
CA THR A 49 9.04 -8.62 1.99
C THR A 49 8.42 -8.48 0.60
N LYS A 50 7.35 -7.71 0.52
CA LYS A 50 6.62 -7.38 -0.71
C LYS A 50 6.32 -5.89 -0.72
N VAL A 51 6.07 -5.33 -1.90
CA VAL A 51 5.69 -3.93 -2.08
C VAL A 51 4.20 -3.90 -2.38
N LEU A 52 3.42 -3.19 -1.56
CA LEU A 52 2.01 -2.97 -1.86
C LEU A 52 1.91 -1.95 -2.99
N LYS A 53 1.17 -2.29 -4.04
CA LYS A 53 0.90 -1.40 -5.18
C LYS A 53 -0.02 -0.27 -4.74
N TYR A 54 0.18 0.92 -5.32
CA TYR A 54 -0.69 2.07 -5.09
C TYR A 54 -0.83 2.87 -6.39
N ASN A 55 -2.07 3.08 -6.86
CA ASN A 55 -2.52 4.01 -7.90
C ASN A 55 -1.88 3.95 -9.32
N THR A 56 -0.80 3.22 -9.60
CA THR A 56 -0.16 3.24 -10.95
C THR A 56 0.56 1.93 -11.31
N GLU A 57 0.61 1.62 -12.61
CA GLU A 57 1.44 0.55 -13.18
C GLU A 57 2.92 0.73 -12.81
N HIS A 58 3.51 -0.34 -12.29
CA HIS A 58 4.80 -0.32 -11.61
C HIS A 58 5.95 -0.55 -12.60
N ASN A 59 6.53 0.51 -13.18
CA ASN A 59 7.63 0.37 -14.15
C ASN A 59 9.04 0.26 -13.52
N ASN A 60 9.22 0.55 -12.22
CA ASN A 60 10.55 0.62 -11.59
C ASN A 60 10.66 -0.35 -10.40
N PRO A 61 11.26 -1.54 -10.56
CA PRO A 61 11.34 -2.56 -9.51
C PRO A 61 12.15 -2.09 -8.28
N ILE A 62 11.66 -2.43 -7.09
CA ILE A 62 12.37 -2.19 -5.83
C ILE A 62 13.19 -3.44 -5.49
N THR A 63 14.44 -3.25 -5.06
CA THR A 63 15.34 -4.33 -4.68
C THR A 63 15.73 -4.26 -3.20
N LEU A 64 15.84 -5.43 -2.58
CA LEU A 64 16.39 -5.63 -1.23
C LEU A 64 17.53 -6.65 -1.33
N ASP A 65 18.75 -6.23 -0.98
CA ASP A 65 19.96 -7.07 -1.07
C ASP A 65 20.11 -7.79 -2.41
N GLY A 66 19.86 -7.08 -3.52
CA GLY A 66 19.93 -7.60 -4.88
C GLY A 66 18.73 -8.45 -5.34
N LYS A 67 17.74 -8.74 -4.47
CA LYS A 67 16.51 -9.43 -4.86
C LYS A 67 15.41 -8.43 -5.19
N ILE A 68 14.78 -8.59 -6.36
CA ILE A 68 13.57 -7.83 -6.73
C ILE A 68 12.42 -8.25 -5.82
N LEU A 69 11.77 -7.28 -5.19
CA LEU A 69 10.60 -7.50 -4.35
C LEU A 69 9.37 -7.68 -5.24
N GLU A 70 8.47 -8.58 -4.84
CA GLU A 70 7.19 -8.79 -5.51
C GLU A 70 6.25 -7.61 -5.20
N ASP A 71 5.60 -7.10 -6.23
CA ASP A 71 4.48 -6.16 -6.08
C ASP A 71 3.19 -6.96 -5.84
N VAL A 72 2.43 -6.57 -4.81
CA VAL A 72 1.15 -7.19 -4.47
C VAL A 72 0.04 -6.15 -4.38
N GLU A 73 -1.18 -6.56 -4.69
CA GLU A 73 -2.38 -5.72 -4.58
C GLU A 73 -2.99 -5.76 -3.17
N SER A 74 -2.69 -6.80 -2.38
CA SER A 74 -3.06 -6.88 -0.98
C SER A 74 -2.12 -7.77 -0.17
N PHE A 75 -2.12 -7.59 1.14
CA PHE A 75 -1.50 -8.49 2.11
C PHE A 75 -2.31 -8.57 3.40
N THR A 76 -2.04 -9.61 4.20
CA THR A 76 -2.66 -9.77 5.51
C THR A 76 -1.73 -9.27 6.61
N HIS A 77 -2.21 -8.34 7.43
CA HIS A 77 -1.52 -7.86 8.63
C HIS A 77 -2.38 -8.12 9.86
N LEU A 78 -1.87 -8.93 10.79
CA LEU A 78 -2.55 -9.28 12.05
C LEU A 78 -4.01 -9.78 11.87
N GLY A 79 -4.28 -10.45 10.74
CA GLY A 79 -5.60 -10.97 10.39
C GLY A 79 -6.47 -10.02 9.58
N SER A 80 -6.09 -8.74 9.45
CA SER A 80 -6.76 -7.77 8.58
C SER A 80 -6.17 -7.75 7.19
N ILE A 81 -7.01 -7.57 6.17
CA ILE A 81 -6.58 -7.34 4.80
C ILE A 81 -6.24 -5.87 4.61
N VAL A 82 -5.04 -5.61 4.09
CA VAL A 82 -4.60 -4.30 3.63
C VAL A 82 -4.42 -4.40 2.12
N ASP A 83 -5.21 -3.62 1.38
CA ASP A 83 -5.16 -3.57 -0.08
C ASP A 83 -4.62 -2.23 -0.59
N GLU A 84 -4.45 -2.14 -1.92
CA GLU A 84 -3.98 -0.93 -2.60
C GLU A 84 -4.90 0.29 -2.41
N GLN A 85 -6.16 0.10 -2.02
CA GLN A 85 -7.11 1.20 -1.76
C GLN A 85 -6.86 1.83 -0.39
N GLY A 86 -6.17 1.12 0.52
CA GLY A 86 -5.83 1.57 1.87
C GLY A 86 -7.03 1.62 2.82
N GLY A 87 -8.19 1.11 2.40
CA GLY A 87 -9.42 1.07 3.18
C GLY A 87 -9.62 -0.28 3.91
N SER A 88 -10.74 -0.40 4.62
CA SER A 88 -11.15 -1.66 5.29
C SER A 88 -12.18 -2.46 4.50
N ASP A 89 -12.55 -2.02 3.30
CA ASP A 89 -13.66 -2.59 2.52
C ASP A 89 -13.40 -4.06 2.19
N ALA A 90 -12.22 -4.37 1.66
CA ALA A 90 -11.81 -5.75 1.37
C ALA A 90 -11.79 -6.66 2.61
N ASP A 91 -11.38 -6.14 3.77
CA ASP A 91 -11.39 -6.90 5.02
C ASP A 91 -12.82 -7.22 5.48
N ILE A 92 -13.70 -6.22 5.44
CA ILE A 92 -15.11 -6.36 5.82
C ILE A 92 -15.80 -7.36 4.90
N GLU A 93 -15.62 -7.23 3.58
CA GLU A 93 -16.20 -8.14 2.60
C GLU A 93 -15.72 -9.58 2.82
N ALA A 94 -14.42 -9.79 3.02
CA ALA A 94 -13.86 -11.10 3.27
C ALA A 94 -14.41 -11.73 4.56
N ARG A 95 -14.59 -10.95 5.63
CA ARG A 95 -15.18 -11.43 6.90
C ARG A 95 -16.66 -11.78 6.75
N ILE A 96 -17.43 -10.97 6.02
CA ILE A 96 -18.84 -11.26 5.72
C ILE A 96 -18.95 -12.53 4.89
N GLY A 97 -18.10 -12.71 3.87
CA GLY A 97 -18.05 -13.92 3.05
C GLY A 97 -17.80 -15.18 3.88
N LYS A 98 -16.81 -15.16 4.76
CA LYS A 98 -16.50 -16.27 5.69
C LYS A 98 -17.68 -16.61 6.61
N SER A 99 -18.34 -15.58 7.16
CA SER A 99 -19.53 -15.77 7.99
C SER A 99 -20.65 -16.44 7.19
N ARG A 100 -20.95 -15.96 5.98
CA ARG A 100 -21.98 -16.56 5.10
C ARG A 100 -21.71 -18.03 4.81
N THR A 101 -20.47 -18.42 4.54
CA THR A 101 -20.11 -19.83 4.31
C THR A 101 -20.20 -20.71 5.55
N LEU A 102 -20.14 -20.13 6.76
CA LEU A 102 -20.18 -20.89 8.01
C LEU A 102 -21.63 -21.19 8.45
N PHE A 103 -22.58 -20.34 8.05
CA PHE A 103 -23.99 -20.40 8.47
C PHE A 103 -24.95 -20.85 7.36
N LEU A 104 -24.42 -21.30 6.21
CA LEU A 104 -25.13 -21.98 5.12
C LEU A 104 -24.79 -23.46 5.13
#